data_AF-X1QLK1-F1
#
_entry.id   AF-X1QLK1-F1
#
_cell.length_a   1.000
_cell.length_b   1.000
_cell.length_c   1.000
_cell.angle_alpha   90.00
_cell.angle_beta   90.00
_cell.angle_gamma   90.00
#
_symmetry.space_group_name_H-M   'P 1'
#
loop_
_entity.id
_entity.type
_entity.pdbx_description
1 polymer ?
#
loop_
_entity_poly.entity_id
_entity_poly.type
_entity_poly.pdbx_seq_one_letter_code
_entity_poly.pdbx_strand_id
1 'polypeptide(L)'
;MIIDVHSHTWQKEDVKSDSWEASLQEWEGPKCYPHDFDLLLKEMDEVGIDKFVLVAANQGPAFNFSATPNEFVSKIVKQHPDRFIGFGSTCSITKDGRFDRRSLDEVERAVTELGLKGIKLAVPYWGDYLPTDPKLYPLYAKIEELG
;
A
#
# COMPACT_ATOMS: atom_id res chain seq x y z
N MET A 1 3.16 -5.31 23.46
CA MET A 1 3.36 -5.15 22.02
C MET A 1 2.12 -4.50 21.42
N ILE A 2 2.28 -3.30 20.88
CA ILE A 2 1.28 -2.48 20.18
C ILE A 2 1.71 -2.42 18.71
N ILE A 3 0.77 -2.71 17.81
CA ILE A 3 0.98 -2.68 16.37
C ILE A 3 -0.03 -1.71 15.75
N ASP A 4 0.45 -0.68 15.06
CA ASP A 4 -0.40 0.09 14.16
C ASP A 4 -0.58 -0.70 12.86
N VAL A 5 -1.82 -0.93 12.47
CA VAL A 5 -2.16 -1.78 11.32
C VAL A 5 -2.38 -1.00 10.03
N HIS A 6 -2.26 0.33 10.05
CA HIS A 6 -2.47 1.15 8.86
C HIS A 6 -1.62 2.40 8.87
N SER A 7 -0.39 2.26 8.37
CA SER A 7 0.50 3.40 8.13
C SER A 7 0.92 3.42 6.67
N HIS A 8 1.07 4.63 6.14
CA HIS A 8 1.54 4.85 4.79
C HIS A 8 2.88 5.56 4.78
N THR A 9 3.64 5.30 3.72
CA THR A 9 4.80 6.10 3.34
C THR A 9 4.65 6.41 1.85
N TRP A 10 5.02 7.62 1.47
CA TRP A 10 4.88 8.09 0.11
C TRP A 10 6.20 8.71 -0.34
N GLN A 11 6.51 8.61 -1.63
CA GLN A 11 7.51 9.47 -2.25
C GLN A 11 6.84 10.64 -2.97
N LYS A 12 7.56 11.74 -3.18
CA LYS A 12 6.98 12.94 -3.82
C LYS A 12 6.62 12.59 -5.26
N GLU A 13 7.46 11.77 -5.85
CA GLU A 13 7.31 11.18 -7.17
C GLU A 13 6.10 10.26 -7.27
N ASP A 14 5.57 9.75 -6.14
CA ASP A 14 4.39 8.86 -6.12
C ASP A 14 3.06 9.62 -6.18
N VAL A 15 3.07 10.93 -5.90
CA VAL A 15 1.88 11.79 -5.95
C VAL A 15 1.65 12.22 -7.39
N LYS A 16 0.51 11.82 -7.98
CA LYS A 16 0.24 11.96 -9.42
C LYS A 16 -0.89 12.94 -9.77
N SER A 17 -1.50 13.61 -8.79
CA SER A 17 -2.50 14.66 -9.05
C SER A 17 -2.44 15.82 -8.05
N ASP A 18 -2.69 17.03 -8.56
CA ASP A 18 -2.73 18.27 -7.76
C ASP A 18 -3.81 18.22 -6.66
N SER A 19 -4.95 17.56 -6.96
CA SER A 19 -6.01 17.33 -5.98
C SER A 19 -5.59 16.39 -4.85
N TRP A 20 -4.69 15.43 -5.14
CA TRP A 20 -4.13 14.53 -4.13
C TRP A 20 -3.06 15.24 -3.30
N GLU A 21 -2.23 16.07 -3.94
CA GLU A 21 -1.28 16.92 -3.23
C GLU A 21 -1.98 17.87 -2.26
N ALA A 22 -3.07 18.52 -2.68
CA ALA A 22 -3.90 19.35 -1.79
C ALA A 22 -4.52 18.54 -0.64
N SER A 23 -5.03 17.34 -0.93
CA SER A 23 -5.60 16.46 0.11
C SER A 23 -4.55 16.01 1.12
N LEU A 24 -3.32 15.70 0.69
CA LEU A 24 -2.21 15.37 1.58
C LEU A 24 -1.82 16.55 2.47
N GLN A 25 -1.84 17.77 1.93
CA GLN A 25 -1.59 18.98 2.72
C GLN A 25 -2.68 19.23 3.78
N GLU A 26 -3.94 18.93 3.46
CA GLU A 26 -5.08 19.12 4.37
C GLU A 26 -5.20 18.01 5.43
N TRP A 27 -5.11 16.75 5.04
CA TRP A 27 -5.28 15.61 5.94
C TRP A 27 -4.09 15.44 6.88
N GLU A 28 -2.89 15.78 6.40
CA GLU A 28 -1.65 15.32 7.00
C GLU A 28 -0.49 16.29 6.74
N GLY A 29 -0.71 17.60 6.97
CA GLY A 29 0.31 18.65 6.78
C GLY A 29 1.73 18.22 7.20
N PRO A 30 2.78 18.72 6.51
CA PRO A 30 4.12 18.15 6.17
C PRO A 30 4.71 16.88 6.83
N LYS A 31 3.93 16.04 7.52
CA LYS A 31 4.42 15.00 8.43
C LYS A 31 4.33 13.58 7.87
N CYS A 32 3.51 13.34 6.84
CA CYS A 32 3.30 11.98 6.33
C CYS A 32 4.28 11.52 5.26
N TYR A 33 5.33 12.31 5.06
CA TYR A 33 6.55 11.80 4.50
C TYR A 33 7.52 11.61 5.67
N PRO A 34 7.79 10.37 6.13
CA PRO A 34 9.01 10.15 6.88
C PRO A 34 10.15 10.37 5.89
N HIS A 35 10.55 11.63 5.71
CA HIS A 35 11.78 11.98 5.00
C HIS A 35 12.98 11.44 5.79
N ASP A 36 12.75 11.18 7.07
CA ASP A 36 13.65 10.65 8.06
C ASP A 36 12.98 9.49 8.82
N PHE A 37 13.36 8.26 8.49
CA PHE A 37 12.88 7.08 9.19
C PHE A 37 13.41 7.02 10.63
N ASP A 38 14.56 7.63 10.95
CA ASP A 38 15.08 7.64 12.31
C ASP A 38 14.18 8.49 13.23
N LEU A 39 13.66 9.62 12.71
CA LEU A 39 12.66 10.40 13.43
C LEU A 39 11.38 9.61 13.67
N LEU A 40 10.88 8.91 12.64
CA LEU A 40 9.68 8.06 12.76
C LEU A 40 9.85 7.00 13.86
N LEU A 41 11.00 6.32 13.87
CA LEU A 41 11.30 5.31 14.88
C LEU A 41 11.33 5.90 16.30
N LYS A 42 11.89 7.11 16.45
CA LYS A 42 11.88 7.84 17.73
C LYS A 42 10.46 8.20 18.17
N GLU A 43 9.63 8.70 17.26
CA GLU A 43 8.23 9.01 17.54
C GLU A 43 7.45 7.75 17.94
N MET A 44 7.65 6.63 17.23
CA MET A 44 7.09 5.32 17.60
C MET A 44 7.48 4.91 19.02
N ASP A 45 8.76 5.08 19.39
CA ASP A 45 9.25 4.76 20.73
C ASP A 45 8.61 5.66 21.80
N GLU A 46 8.47 6.96 21.52
CA GLU A 46 7.88 7.94 22.44
C GLU A 46 6.40 7.66 22.73
N VAL A 47 5.64 7.19 21.75
CA VAL A 47 4.22 6.84 21.91
C VAL A 47 3.97 5.37 22.27
N GLY A 48 5.03 4.56 22.33
CA GLY A 48 4.97 3.15 22.72
C GLY A 48 4.45 2.20 21.64
N ILE A 49 4.66 2.51 20.36
CA ILE A 49 4.30 1.62 19.24
C ILE A 49 5.50 0.75 18.86
N ASP A 50 5.33 -0.56 18.98
CA ASP A 50 6.39 -1.52 18.71
C ASP A 50 6.61 -1.74 17.20
N LYS A 51 5.51 -1.84 16.43
CA LYS A 51 5.56 -2.09 14.98
C LYS A 51 4.51 -1.32 14.19
N PHE A 52 4.83 -1.01 12.94
CA PHE A 52 3.87 -0.54 11.94
C PHE A 52 3.66 -1.56 10.83
N VAL A 53 2.41 -1.73 10.42
CA VAL A 53 2.06 -2.31 9.12
C VAL A 53 2.14 -1.19 8.09
N LEU A 54 3.22 -1.23 7.32
CA LEU A 54 3.51 -0.26 6.28
C LEU A 54 2.86 -0.71 4.97
N VAL A 55 1.89 0.07 4.50
CA VAL A 55 1.04 -0.33 3.38
C VAL A 55 1.40 0.46 2.14
N ALA A 56 1.73 -0.25 1.07
CA ALA A 56 1.91 0.36 -0.25
C ALA A 56 0.59 0.98 -0.72
N ALA A 57 0.69 1.95 -1.62
CA ALA A 57 -0.47 2.60 -2.20
C ALA A 57 -0.28 2.69 -3.71
N ASN A 58 -0.68 1.62 -4.39
CA ASN A 58 -0.68 1.55 -5.84
C ASN A 58 -2.13 1.45 -6.31
N GLN A 59 -2.67 2.57 -6.79
CA GLN A 59 -4.04 2.61 -7.34
C GLN A 59 -4.10 2.25 -8.83
N GLY A 60 -2.97 1.89 -9.44
CA GLY A 60 -2.87 1.46 -10.83
C GLY A 60 -3.22 2.54 -11.86
N PRO A 61 -3.10 2.20 -13.16
CA PRO A 61 -3.32 3.14 -14.26
C PRO A 61 -4.79 3.56 -14.42
N ALA A 62 -5.72 2.83 -13.80
CA ALA A 62 -7.14 3.16 -13.85
C ALA A 62 -7.44 4.51 -13.18
N PHE A 63 -6.67 4.87 -12.14
CA PHE A 63 -7.00 6.00 -11.28
C PHE A 63 -5.85 7.00 -11.11
N ASN A 64 -4.58 6.60 -11.30
CA ASN A 64 -3.41 7.49 -11.37
C ASN A 64 -3.33 8.54 -10.24
N PHE A 65 -3.74 8.19 -9.02
CA PHE A 65 -3.69 9.09 -7.84
C PHE A 65 -2.39 8.90 -7.04
N SER A 66 -2.02 7.64 -6.79
CA SER A 66 -0.78 7.26 -6.11
C SER A 66 -0.21 5.99 -6.73
N ALA A 67 1.11 5.97 -6.88
CA ALA A 67 1.85 4.88 -7.52
C ALA A 67 3.02 4.39 -6.66
N THR A 68 2.88 4.39 -5.33
CA THR A 68 3.93 3.89 -4.44
C THR A 68 4.21 2.42 -4.75
N PRO A 69 5.42 2.06 -5.25
CA PRO A 69 5.72 0.70 -5.65
C PRO A 69 5.82 -0.24 -4.44
N ASN A 70 5.47 -1.52 -4.63
CA ASN A 70 5.63 -2.54 -3.60
C ASN A 70 7.10 -2.72 -3.17
N GLU A 71 8.03 -2.50 -4.08
CA GLU A 71 9.48 -2.53 -3.84
C GLU A 71 9.92 -1.46 -2.85
N PHE A 72 9.28 -0.29 -2.86
CA PHE A 72 9.63 0.78 -1.94
C PHE A 72 9.33 0.37 -0.49
N VAL A 73 8.14 -0.19 -0.25
CA VAL A 73 7.77 -0.74 1.06
C VAL A 73 8.67 -1.92 1.43
N SER A 74 8.93 -2.86 0.51
CA SER A 74 9.84 -3.99 0.77
C SER A 74 11.24 -3.53 1.18
N LYS A 75 11.76 -2.47 0.53
CA LYS A 75 13.07 -1.91 0.86
C LYS A 75 13.12 -1.37 2.29
N ILE A 76 12.11 -0.61 2.72
CA ILE A 76 12.03 -0.05 4.08
C ILE A 76 11.93 -1.16 5.13
N VAL A 77 11.07 -2.14 4.87
CA VAL A 77 10.89 -3.29 5.76
C VAL A 77 12.19 -4.08 5.92
N LYS A 78 12.99 -4.22 4.86
CA LYS A 78 14.31 -4.85 4.93
C LYS A 78 15.33 -4.06 5.76
N GLN A 79 15.18 -2.73 5.84
CA GLN A 79 16.06 -1.87 6.64
C GLN A 79 15.73 -1.95 8.14
N HIS A 80 14.46 -2.08 8.50
CA HIS A 80 14.01 -2.17 9.90
C HIS A 80 12.96 -3.29 10.09
N PRO A 81 13.35 -4.57 9.91
CA PRO A 81 12.41 -5.71 9.93
C PRO A 81 11.81 -5.98 11.31
N ASP A 82 12.43 -5.47 12.37
CA ASP A 82 11.95 -5.49 13.73
C ASP A 82 10.86 -4.44 13.99
N ARG A 83 10.79 -3.37 13.18
CA ARG A 83 9.86 -2.25 13.33
C ARG A 83 8.73 -2.23 12.30
N PHE A 84 8.94 -2.82 11.11
CA PHE A 84 7.96 -2.76 10.03
C PHE A 84 7.50 -4.13 9.54
N ILE A 85 6.20 -4.21 9.20
CA ILE A 85 5.57 -5.31 8.49
C ILE A 85 5.06 -4.75 7.16
N GLY A 86 5.58 -5.22 6.03
CA GLY A 86 5.21 -4.67 4.72
C GLY A 86 3.95 -5.30 4.14
N PHE A 87 3.02 -4.47 3.69
CA PHE A 87 1.87 -4.87 2.89
C PHE A 87 2.00 -4.26 1.49
N GLY A 88 1.82 -5.10 0.47
CA GLY A 88 1.75 -4.65 -0.91
C GLY A 88 0.39 -4.03 -1.23
N SER A 89 0.27 -3.47 -2.42
CA SER A 89 -0.97 -2.94 -2.97
C SER A 89 -1.14 -3.44 -4.39
N THR A 90 -2.38 -3.68 -4.78
CA THR A 90 -2.72 -4.07 -6.15
C THR A 90 -4.04 -3.43 -6.58
N CYS A 91 -4.16 -3.19 -7.88
CA CYS A 91 -5.38 -2.74 -8.53
C CYS A 91 -5.75 -3.80 -9.57
N SER A 92 -6.88 -4.47 -9.35
CA SER A 92 -7.30 -5.63 -10.16
C SER A 92 -8.35 -5.30 -11.20
N ILE A 93 -8.76 -4.03 -11.31
CA ILE A 93 -9.76 -3.58 -12.25
C ILE A 93 -9.18 -2.46 -13.11
N THR A 94 -9.25 -2.63 -14.42
CA THR A 94 -8.84 -1.65 -15.41
C THR A 94 -9.83 -0.48 -15.47
N LYS A 95 -9.42 0.62 -16.11
CA LYS A 95 -10.28 1.82 -16.29
C LYS A 95 -11.62 1.52 -16.98
N ASP A 96 -11.68 0.49 -17.82
CA ASP A 96 -12.89 0.04 -18.51
C ASP A 96 -13.67 -1.05 -17.73
N GLY A 97 -13.35 -1.28 -16.45
CA GLY A 97 -14.13 -2.12 -15.55
C GLY A 97 -13.92 -3.63 -15.71
N ARG A 98 -12.83 -4.04 -16.37
CA ARG A 98 -12.46 -5.45 -16.57
C ARG A 98 -11.43 -5.91 -15.55
N PHE A 99 -11.40 -7.21 -15.30
CA PHE A 99 -10.37 -7.81 -14.45
C PHE A 99 -8.99 -7.75 -15.12
N ASP A 100 -8.01 -7.19 -14.43
CA ASP A 100 -6.62 -7.13 -14.87
C ASP A 100 -5.83 -8.34 -14.34
N ARG A 101 -5.56 -9.30 -15.21
CA ARG A 101 -4.81 -10.52 -14.84
C ARG A 101 -3.39 -10.22 -14.34
N ARG A 102 -2.78 -9.10 -14.74
CA ARG A 102 -1.45 -8.70 -14.27
C ARG A 102 -1.42 -8.44 -12.76
N SER A 103 -2.57 -8.16 -12.16
CA SER A 103 -2.69 -8.02 -10.70
C SER A 103 -2.41 -9.33 -9.95
N LEU A 104 -2.61 -10.49 -10.58
CA LEU A 104 -2.27 -11.79 -10.01
C LEU A 104 -0.75 -11.96 -9.92
N ASP A 105 -0.04 -11.64 -11.00
CA ASP A 105 1.42 -11.72 -11.07
C ASP A 105 2.06 -10.76 -10.06
N GLU A 106 1.50 -9.55 -9.92
CA GLU A 106 2.03 -8.57 -8.96
C GLU A 106 1.80 -8.99 -7.50
N VAL A 107 0.67 -9.62 -7.19
CA VAL A 107 0.42 -10.18 -5.84
C VAL A 107 1.37 -11.34 -5.55
N GLU A 108 1.54 -12.24 -6.51
CA GLU A 108 2.47 -13.36 -6.37
C GLU A 108 3.91 -12.87 -6.13
N ARG A 109 4.35 -11.89 -6.92
CA ARG A 109 5.66 -11.23 -6.76
C ARG A 109 5.80 -10.53 -5.40
N ALA A 110 4.77 -9.79 -4.99
CA ALA A 110 4.76 -9.07 -3.71
C ALA A 110 4.96 -10.02 -2.52
N VAL A 111 4.28 -11.17 -2.53
CA VAL A 111 4.37 -12.15 -1.45
C VAL A 111 5.67 -12.96 -1.54
N THR A 112 5.99 -13.51 -2.72
CA THR A 112 7.06 -14.50 -2.88
C THR A 112 8.45 -13.89 -3.04
N GLU A 113 8.58 -12.77 -3.75
CA GLU A 113 9.88 -12.15 -4.04
C GLU A 113 10.17 -10.96 -3.12
N LEU A 114 9.17 -10.14 -2.83
CA LEU A 114 9.33 -8.94 -2.01
C LEU A 114 9.17 -9.21 -0.51
N GLY A 115 8.66 -10.38 -0.14
CA GLY A 115 8.48 -10.82 1.25
C GLY A 115 7.40 -10.05 2.01
N LEU A 116 6.48 -9.40 1.29
CA LEU A 116 5.36 -8.66 1.87
C LEU A 116 4.35 -9.64 2.46
N LYS A 117 3.69 -9.25 3.56
CA LYS A 117 2.86 -10.11 4.41
C LYS A 117 1.35 -9.94 4.21
N GLY A 118 0.96 -9.13 3.23
CA GLY A 118 -0.43 -8.92 2.88
C GLY A 118 -0.56 -7.97 1.71
N ILE A 119 -1.80 -7.86 1.21
CA ILE A 119 -2.13 -7.01 0.06
C ILE A 119 -3.30 -6.11 0.44
N LYS A 120 -3.11 -4.79 0.34
CA LYS A 120 -4.19 -3.82 0.32
C LYS A 120 -4.78 -3.79 -1.08
N LEU A 121 -6.05 -4.15 -1.17
CA LEU A 121 -6.81 -3.94 -2.40
C LEU A 121 -7.08 -2.44 -2.56
N ALA A 122 -6.56 -1.85 -3.63
CA ALA A 122 -6.94 -0.51 -4.02
C ALA A 122 -8.35 -0.54 -4.63
N VAL A 123 -9.37 -0.51 -3.76
CA VAL A 123 -10.76 -0.35 -4.18
C VAL A 123 -10.95 1.12 -4.58
N PRO A 124 -11.54 1.44 -5.74
CA PRO A 124 -11.77 2.81 -6.11
C PRO A 124 -12.71 3.46 -5.10
N TYR A 125 -12.28 4.62 -4.60
CA TYR A 125 -13.04 5.50 -3.72
C TYR A 125 -14.36 6.00 -4.35
N TRP A 126 -14.60 5.72 -5.64
CA TRP A 126 -15.71 6.25 -6.43
C TRP A 126 -16.77 5.23 -6.83
N GLY A 127 -16.71 3.99 -6.32
CA GLY A 127 -17.83 3.05 -6.39
C GLY A 127 -18.01 2.27 -7.70
N ASP A 128 -16.99 2.22 -8.57
CA ASP A 128 -17.06 1.49 -9.84
C ASP A 128 -17.22 -0.03 -9.69
N TYR A 129 -16.82 -0.58 -8.54
CA TYR A 129 -17.06 -1.96 -8.15
C TYR A 129 -16.99 -2.13 -6.63
N LEU A 130 -17.69 -3.15 -6.12
CA LEU A 130 -17.70 -3.49 -4.71
C LEU A 130 -16.58 -4.49 -4.39
N PRO A 131 -16.04 -4.52 -3.16
CA PRO A 131 -15.16 -5.62 -2.70
C PRO A 131 -15.82 -7.00 -2.81
N THR A 132 -17.15 -7.05 -2.90
CA THR A 132 -17.91 -8.29 -3.09
C THR A 132 -18.16 -8.65 -4.56
N ASP A 133 -17.69 -7.84 -5.51
CA ASP A 133 -17.88 -8.10 -6.94
C ASP A 133 -17.19 -9.42 -7.35
N PRO A 134 -17.92 -10.38 -7.97
CA PRO A 134 -17.36 -11.65 -8.44
C PRO A 134 -16.16 -11.51 -9.37
N LYS A 135 -15.98 -10.36 -10.04
CA LYS A 135 -14.79 -10.08 -10.86
C LYS A 135 -13.49 -10.15 -10.05
N LEU A 136 -13.53 -9.90 -8.75
CA LEU A 136 -12.37 -9.95 -7.86
C LEU A 136 -12.06 -11.36 -7.35
N TYR A 137 -12.94 -12.35 -7.54
CA TYR A 137 -12.74 -13.69 -7.01
C TYR A 137 -11.44 -14.37 -7.49
N PRO A 138 -10.98 -14.18 -8.74
CA PRO A 138 -9.67 -14.69 -9.15
C PRO A 138 -8.51 -14.10 -8.33
N LEU A 139 -8.61 -12.84 -7.92
CA LEU A 139 -7.62 -12.22 -7.03
C LEU A 139 -7.66 -12.85 -5.65
N TYR A 140 -8.87 -13.00 -5.08
CA TYR A 140 -9.04 -13.60 -3.75
C TYR A 140 -8.55 -15.05 -3.71
N ALA A 141 -8.84 -15.83 -4.75
CA ALA A 141 -8.33 -17.20 -4.89
C ALA A 141 -6.79 -17.24 -4.95
N LYS A 142 -6.16 -16.31 -5.67
CA LYS A 142 -4.70 -16.22 -5.70
C LYS A 142 -4.11 -15.79 -4.35
N ILE A 143 -4.75 -14.85 -3.64
CA ILE A 143 -4.32 -14.47 -2.29
C ILE A 143 -4.46 -15.66 -1.32
N GLU A 144 -5.57 -16.40 -1.37
CA GLU A 144 -5.76 -17.61 -0.57
C GLU A 144 -4.72 -18.69 -0.87
N GLU A 145 -4.34 -18.88 -2.14
CA GLU A 145 -3.27 -19.81 -2.55
C GLU A 145 -1.91 -19.46 -1.93
N LEU A 146 -1.63 -18.17 -1.74
CA LEU A 146 -0.34 -17.66 -1.25
C LEU A 146 -0.21 -17.65 0.28
N GLY A 147 -1.33 -17.81 1.01
CA GLY A 147 -1.41 -17.80 2.47
C GLY A 147 -1.40 -16.40 3.10
#